data_AF-A0A4Q0SK75-F1
#
_entry.id   AF-A0A4Q0SK75-F1
#
_cell.length_a   1.000
_cell.length_b   1.000
_cell.length_c   1.000
_cell.angle_alpha   90.00
_cell.angle_beta   90.00
_cell.angle_gamma   90.00
#
_symmetry.space_group_name_H-M   'P 1'
#
loop_
_entity.id
_entity.type
_entity.pdbx_description
1 polymer ?
#
loop_
_entity_poly.entity_id
_entity_poly.type
_entity_poly.pdbx_seq_one_letter_code
_entity_poly.pdbx_strand_id
1 'polypeptide(L)'
;MKDDEAAAPTPPGRSSPRVDEARRRLLRSAAVGGVVVCASLLTLLDHRAVEAAPRLRPPGALDEEDFLAACIKCGQCVQVCPVDAIRLSDLDQGIGNGVPYIAARAQACDFSCDATQCVLACPTGALSHLIDAKEQSRMGVARLAAPDACLARKGEGFKGLARGEAFKGHLRYSDIDRWKPQPVASHPYDLGTCDLCVRHCPIKDAIELVPVSSDPQDRRRTPMVKDACVGCGVCEMMCPAEPAAIRVDVRVKGRDPGGPKT
;
A
#
# COMPACT_ATOMS: atom_id res chain seq x y z
N MET A 1 -41.78 -80.34 12.64
CA MET A 1 -42.31 -79.66 11.45
C MET A 1 -43.28 -78.57 11.90
N LYS A 2 -42.77 -77.35 12.09
CA LYS A 2 -43.14 -76.16 11.31
C LYS A 2 -42.36 -74.97 11.90
N ASP A 3 -41.42 -74.52 11.09
CA ASP A 3 -40.75 -73.23 11.18
C ASP A 3 -41.79 -72.10 11.06
N ASP A 4 -41.55 -70.96 11.69
CA ASP A 4 -42.04 -69.63 11.26
C ASP A 4 -41.23 -68.56 12.05
N GLU A 5 -40.13 -68.06 11.49
CA GLU A 5 -40.03 -66.94 10.54
C GLU A 5 -39.96 -65.58 11.27
N ALA A 6 -38.74 -65.03 11.37
CA ALA A 6 -38.47 -63.71 11.92
C ALA A 6 -38.94 -62.61 10.94
N ALA A 7 -39.90 -61.78 11.36
CA ALA A 7 -40.37 -60.65 10.57
C ALA A 7 -39.28 -59.55 10.45
N ALA A 8 -38.87 -59.28 9.21
CA ALA A 8 -37.96 -58.20 8.86
C ALA A 8 -38.57 -56.80 9.16
N PRO A 9 -37.76 -55.78 9.47
CA PRO A 9 -38.26 -54.44 9.72
C PRO A 9 -38.95 -53.85 8.47
N THR A 10 -40.18 -53.36 8.67
CA THR A 10 -41.01 -52.75 7.63
C THR A 10 -40.35 -51.51 7.02
N PRO A 11 -40.26 -51.39 5.68
CA PRO A 11 -39.68 -50.21 5.06
C PRO A 11 -40.58 -48.98 5.29
N PRO A 12 -40.00 -47.76 5.37
CA PRO A 12 -40.78 -46.55 5.61
C PRO A 12 -41.83 -46.35 4.51
N GLY A 13 -43.08 -46.13 4.93
CA GLY A 13 -44.23 -45.94 4.04
C GLY A 13 -44.06 -44.75 3.09
N ARG A 14 -44.53 -44.90 1.85
CA ARG A 14 -44.45 -43.88 0.78
C ARG A 14 -45.18 -42.61 1.20
N SER A 15 -44.49 -41.48 1.24
CA SER A 15 -45.05 -40.16 1.50
C SER A 15 -46.02 -39.71 0.38
N SER A 16 -47.02 -38.90 0.74
CA SER A 16 -47.97 -38.33 -0.23
C SER A 16 -47.27 -37.35 -1.17
N PRO A 17 -47.61 -37.32 -2.49
CA PRO A 17 -47.01 -36.40 -3.45
C PRO A 17 -47.08 -34.92 -3.04
N ARG A 18 -48.13 -34.53 -2.29
CA ARG A 18 -48.30 -33.16 -1.77
C ARG A 18 -47.29 -32.83 -0.65
N VAL A 19 -46.97 -33.81 0.20
CA VAL A 19 -46.00 -33.66 1.30
C VAL A 19 -44.58 -33.59 0.73
N ASP A 20 -44.27 -34.40 -0.29
CA ASP A 20 -42.98 -34.35 -0.97
C ASP A 20 -42.75 -33.02 -1.69
N GLU A 21 -43.80 -32.47 -2.32
CA GLU A 21 -43.70 -31.17 -2.98
C GLU A 21 -43.54 -30.02 -1.99
N ALA A 22 -44.27 -30.05 -0.86
CA ALA A 22 -44.09 -29.08 0.22
C ALA A 22 -42.67 -29.14 0.81
N ARG A 23 -42.13 -30.35 1.04
CA ARG A 23 -40.76 -30.56 1.53
C ARG A 23 -39.73 -30.05 0.51
N ARG A 24 -39.90 -30.35 -0.78
CA ARG A 24 -39.05 -29.83 -1.86
C ARG A 24 -39.08 -28.31 -1.92
N ARG A 25 -40.26 -27.69 -1.80
CA ARG A 25 -40.42 -26.24 -1.79
C ARG A 25 -39.75 -25.59 -0.57
N LEU A 26 -39.88 -26.18 0.62
CA LEU A 26 -39.20 -25.72 1.83
C LEU A 26 -37.67 -25.80 1.67
N LEU A 27 -37.14 -26.95 1.23
CA LEU A 27 -35.70 -27.15 1.04
C LEU A 27 -35.13 -26.20 -0.02
N ARG A 28 -35.83 -25.99 -1.14
CA ARG A 28 -35.44 -25.01 -2.17
C ARG A 28 -35.43 -23.59 -1.60
N SER A 29 -36.44 -23.20 -0.84
CA SER A 29 -36.52 -21.86 -0.25
C SER A 29 -35.44 -21.64 0.80
N ALA A 30 -35.13 -22.65 1.63
CA ALA A 30 -34.04 -22.61 2.59
C ALA A 30 -32.66 -22.55 1.91
N ALA A 31 -32.46 -23.30 0.82
CA ALA A 31 -31.22 -23.25 0.04
C ALA A 31 -31.00 -21.87 -0.59
N VAL A 32 -32.04 -21.29 -1.22
CA VAL A 32 -31.97 -19.94 -1.80
C VAL A 32 -31.73 -18.89 -0.72
N GLY A 33 -32.46 -18.97 0.41
CA GLY A 33 -32.24 -18.06 1.54
C GLY A 33 -30.84 -18.16 2.12
N GLY A 34 -30.31 -19.37 2.28
CA GLY A 34 -28.95 -19.63 2.74
C GLY A 34 -27.90 -19.05 1.79
N VAL A 35 -28.07 -19.21 0.48
CA VAL A 35 -27.17 -18.62 -0.54
C VAL A 35 -27.17 -17.09 -0.46
N VAL A 36 -28.35 -16.46 -0.36
CA VAL A 36 -28.46 -14.99 -0.26
C VAL A 36 -27.78 -14.46 1.00
N VAL A 37 -28.01 -15.11 2.15
CA VAL A 37 -27.39 -14.71 3.42
C VAL A 37 -25.86 -14.89 3.37
N CYS A 38 -25.38 -16.04 2.88
CA CYS A 38 -23.94 -16.27 2.73
C CYS A 38 -23.29 -15.29 1.75
N ALA A 39 -23.91 -15.01 0.60
CA ALA A 39 -23.41 -14.03 -0.35
C ALA A 39 -23.34 -12.63 0.26
N SER A 40 -24.37 -12.22 1.02
CA SER A 40 -24.40 -10.92 1.71
C SER A 40 -23.35 -10.82 2.82
N LEU A 41 -23.08 -11.91 3.55
CA LEU A 41 -22.02 -11.95 4.56
C LEU A 41 -20.63 -11.91 3.93
N LEU A 42 -20.43 -12.60 2.80
CA LEU A 42 -19.16 -12.60 2.07
C LEU A 42 -18.84 -11.21 1.51
N THR A 43 -19.82 -10.48 0.96
CA THR A 43 -19.60 -9.10 0.50
C THR A 43 -19.26 -8.16 1.64
N LEU A 44 -19.91 -8.30 2.82
CA LEU A 44 -19.58 -7.50 4.00
C LEU A 44 -18.17 -7.78 4.53
N LEU A 45 -17.70 -9.02 4.49
CA LEU A 45 -16.34 -9.39 4.88
C LEU A 45 -15.30 -8.80 3.92
N ASP A 46 -15.56 -8.84 2.61
CA ASP A 46 -14.66 -8.29 1.60
C ASP A 46 -14.55 -6.76 1.71
N HIS A 47 -15.68 -6.06 1.89
CA HIS A 47 -15.67 -4.60 2.12
C HIS A 47 -14.85 -4.20 3.35
N ARG A 48 -14.98 -4.92 4.48
CA ARG A 48 -14.18 -4.64 5.68
C ARG A 48 -12.68 -4.89 5.48
N ALA A 49 -12.31 -5.90 4.70
CA ALA A 49 -10.92 -6.19 4.40
C ALA A 49 -10.26 -5.10 3.53
N VAL A 50 -11.00 -4.55 2.55
CA VAL A 50 -10.55 -3.44 1.71
C VAL A 50 -10.43 -2.14 2.49
N GLU A 51 -11.36 -1.85 3.40
CA GLU A 51 -11.34 -0.66 4.26
C GLU A 51 -10.16 -0.63 5.24
N ALA A 52 -9.61 -1.80 5.61
CA ALA A 52 -8.53 -1.93 6.59
C ALA A 52 -7.11 -1.83 6.00
N ALA A 53 -6.95 -1.62 4.68
CA ALA A 53 -5.62 -1.51 4.09
C ALA A 53 -4.91 -0.25 4.62
N PRO A 54 -3.78 -0.38 5.36
CA PRO A 54 -3.11 0.77 5.95
C PRO A 54 -2.63 1.71 4.84
N ARG A 55 -2.99 2.99 4.98
CA ARG A 55 -2.64 4.04 4.02
C ARG A 55 -1.42 4.81 4.49
N LEU A 56 -0.52 5.13 3.57
CA LEU A 56 0.62 5.98 3.90
C LEU A 56 0.11 7.39 4.24
N ARG A 57 0.36 7.85 5.46
CA ARG A 57 -0.06 9.17 5.93
C ARG A 57 0.97 10.25 5.61
N PRO A 58 0.59 11.54 5.55
CA PRO A 58 1.53 12.64 5.40
C PRO A 58 2.58 12.68 6.52
N PRO A 59 3.70 13.40 6.31
CA PRO A 59 4.69 13.65 7.36
C PRO A 59 4.08 14.14 8.66
N GLY A 60 4.56 13.60 9.78
CA GLY A 60 4.13 14.01 11.12
C GLY A 60 2.80 13.43 11.59
N ALA A 61 2.11 12.63 10.79
CA ALA A 61 0.86 12.00 11.23
C ALA A 61 1.04 11.24 12.56
N LEU A 62 0.06 11.42 13.45
CA LEU A 62 -0.06 10.61 14.66
C LEU A 62 -0.30 9.14 14.31
N ASP A 63 -0.28 8.28 15.32
CA ASP A 63 -0.73 6.89 15.19
C ASP A 63 -2.16 6.88 14.62
N GLU A 64 -2.48 5.88 13.79
CA GLU A 64 -3.69 5.89 12.95
C GLU A 64 -4.99 6.20 13.72
N GLU A 65 -5.18 5.64 14.92
CA GLU A 65 -6.36 5.92 15.76
C GLU A 65 -6.43 7.38 16.20
N ASP A 66 -5.34 7.92 16.75
CA ASP A 66 -5.24 9.31 17.20
C ASP A 66 -5.33 10.29 16.02
N PHE A 67 -4.72 9.92 14.89
CA PHE A 67 -4.79 10.68 13.65
C PHE A 67 -6.23 10.80 13.15
N LEU A 68 -6.97 9.68 13.10
CA LEU A 68 -8.37 9.67 12.67
C LEU A 68 -9.28 10.45 13.63
N ALA A 69 -8.97 10.44 14.93
CA ALA A 69 -9.70 11.22 15.93
C ALA A 69 -9.42 12.74 15.84
N ALA A 70 -8.18 13.12 15.57
CA ALA A 70 -7.76 14.53 15.52
C ALA A 70 -8.00 15.20 14.15
N CYS A 71 -8.05 14.43 13.06
CA CYS A 71 -8.18 14.98 11.71
C CYS A 71 -9.60 15.48 11.43
N ILE A 72 -9.74 16.80 11.30
CA ILE A 72 -11.01 17.46 10.93
C ILE A 72 -11.28 17.53 9.42
N LYS A 73 -10.44 16.87 8.59
CA LYS A 73 -10.64 16.75 7.13
C LYS A 73 -10.71 18.09 6.40
N CYS A 74 -9.99 19.10 6.89
CA CYS A 74 -10.01 20.46 6.36
C CYS A 74 -9.27 20.63 5.02
N GLY A 75 -8.45 19.64 4.60
CA GLY A 75 -7.73 19.67 3.33
C GLY A 75 -6.54 20.63 3.24
N GLN A 76 -6.19 21.36 4.32
CA GLN A 76 -5.09 22.33 4.30
C GLN A 76 -3.75 21.70 3.90
N CYS A 77 -3.45 20.50 4.38
CA CYS A 77 -2.25 19.76 4.00
C CYS A 77 -2.16 19.46 2.50
N VAL A 78 -3.29 19.27 1.81
CA VAL A 78 -3.36 19.06 0.35
C VAL A 78 -3.02 20.37 -0.36
N GLN A 79 -3.60 21.48 0.08
CA GLN A 79 -3.42 22.79 -0.56
C GLN A 79 -1.97 23.29 -0.50
N VAL A 80 -1.26 22.98 0.59
CA VAL A 80 0.13 23.43 0.78
C VAL A 80 1.18 22.46 0.21
N CYS A 81 0.78 21.31 -0.32
CA CYS A 81 1.73 20.32 -0.83
C CYS A 81 2.22 20.71 -2.24
N PRO A 82 3.49 21.12 -2.43
CA PRO A 82 3.93 21.66 -3.72
C PRO A 82 4.06 20.61 -4.83
N VAL A 83 4.03 19.33 -4.50
CA VAL A 83 4.10 18.23 -5.49
C VAL A 83 2.83 17.38 -5.51
N ASP A 84 1.73 17.87 -4.92
CA ASP A 84 0.43 17.20 -4.91
C ASP A 84 0.48 15.73 -4.43
N ALA A 85 1.38 15.43 -3.49
CA ALA A 85 1.56 14.09 -2.95
C ALA A 85 0.42 13.65 -2.03
N ILE A 86 -0.24 14.61 -1.39
CA ILE A 86 -1.31 14.35 -0.43
C ILE A 86 -2.64 14.43 -1.15
N ARG A 87 -3.45 13.38 -1.02
CA ARG A 87 -4.81 13.29 -1.55
C ARG A 87 -5.78 13.03 -0.42
N LEU A 88 -7.02 13.48 -0.56
CA LEU A 88 -8.10 13.07 0.33
C LEU A 88 -8.70 11.78 -0.20
N SER A 89 -8.99 10.84 0.69
CA SER A 89 -9.75 9.64 0.35
C SER A 89 -11.16 10.00 -0.10
N ASP A 90 -11.64 9.28 -1.12
CA ASP A 90 -12.99 9.45 -1.66
C ASP A 90 -14.07 9.04 -0.63
N LEU A 91 -15.30 9.43 -0.89
CA LEU A 91 -16.44 9.23 0.03
C LEU A 91 -16.89 7.77 0.13
N ASP A 92 -16.47 6.90 -0.76
CA ASP A 92 -16.80 5.46 -0.79
C ASP A 92 -15.73 4.59 -0.12
N GLN A 93 -14.71 5.21 0.49
CA GLN A 93 -13.51 4.55 1.02
C GLN A 93 -13.59 4.19 2.52
N GLY A 94 -14.80 4.09 3.07
CA GLY A 94 -15.09 3.61 4.43
C GLY A 94 -14.57 4.47 5.58
N ILE A 95 -14.01 3.80 6.60
CA ILE A 95 -13.40 4.48 7.76
C ILE A 95 -12.20 5.29 7.28
N GLY A 96 -12.21 6.58 7.59
CA GLY A 96 -11.21 7.50 7.07
C GLY A 96 -11.55 8.13 5.72
N ASN A 97 -12.83 8.20 5.34
CA ASN A 97 -13.29 9.08 4.26
C ASN A 97 -12.88 10.54 4.50
N GLY A 98 -12.36 11.20 3.46
CA GLY A 98 -11.90 12.59 3.50
C GLY A 98 -10.63 12.82 4.34
N VAL A 99 -9.95 11.77 4.82
CA VAL A 99 -8.66 11.95 5.53
C VAL A 99 -7.49 11.84 4.55
N PRO A 100 -6.40 12.59 4.77
CA PRO A 100 -5.32 12.66 3.81
C PRO A 100 -4.47 11.39 3.78
N TYR A 101 -4.02 11.00 2.59
CA TYR A 101 -3.13 9.88 2.35
C TYR A 101 -2.19 10.16 1.17
N ILE A 102 -1.17 9.32 1.01
CA ILE A 102 -0.19 9.39 -0.08
C ILE A 102 -0.18 8.05 -0.82
N ALA A 103 -0.36 8.11 -2.15
CA ALA A 103 -0.20 6.96 -3.02
C ALA A 103 1.21 6.98 -3.64
N ALA A 104 2.21 6.46 -2.92
CA ALA A 104 3.64 6.57 -3.26
C ALA A 104 3.95 6.25 -4.74
N ARG A 105 3.40 5.15 -5.28
CA ARG A 105 3.59 4.75 -6.68
C ARG A 105 3.07 5.77 -7.70
N ALA A 106 2.06 6.56 -7.35
CA ALA A 106 1.46 7.56 -8.22
C ALA A 106 2.09 8.96 -8.04
N GLN A 107 2.27 9.39 -6.80
CA GLN A 107 2.93 10.63 -6.43
C GLN A 107 3.47 10.50 -5.00
N ALA A 108 4.78 10.61 -4.83
CA ALA A 108 5.44 10.49 -3.53
C ALA A 108 5.70 11.86 -2.88
N CYS A 109 5.90 11.85 -1.56
CA CYS A 109 6.41 13.03 -0.84
C CYS A 109 7.92 13.16 -1.10
N ASP A 110 8.33 14.24 -1.76
CA ASP A 110 9.74 14.51 -2.06
C ASP A 110 10.47 15.31 -0.97
N PHE A 111 9.75 15.75 0.07
CA PHE A 111 10.24 16.60 1.16
C PHE A 111 10.88 17.92 0.75
N SER A 112 10.80 18.35 -0.50
CA SER A 112 11.53 19.55 -0.93
C SER A 112 10.85 20.86 -0.47
N CYS A 113 9.80 20.79 0.37
CA CYS A 113 9.01 21.95 0.82
C CYS A 113 9.62 22.67 2.03
N ASP A 114 10.85 22.30 2.42
CA ASP A 114 11.57 22.74 3.63
C ASP A 114 10.69 22.65 4.89
N ALA A 115 11.05 21.77 5.83
CA ALA A 115 10.37 21.64 7.14
C ALA A 115 8.87 21.28 7.10
N THR A 116 8.46 20.38 6.20
CA THR A 116 7.12 19.74 6.25
C THR A 116 5.94 20.73 6.33
N GLN A 117 5.74 21.55 5.29
CA GLN A 117 4.68 22.58 5.25
C GLN A 117 3.26 22.06 5.61
N CYS A 118 2.95 20.80 5.28
CA CYS A 118 1.69 20.16 5.66
C CYS A 118 1.49 20.09 7.19
N VAL A 119 2.55 19.87 7.96
CA VAL A 119 2.53 19.88 9.43
C VAL A 119 2.19 21.27 9.93
N LEU A 120 2.87 22.31 9.42
CA LEU A 120 2.60 23.70 9.80
C LEU A 120 1.16 24.14 9.47
N ALA A 121 0.62 23.65 8.36
CA ALA A 121 -0.75 23.95 7.93
C ALA A 121 -1.83 23.16 8.69
N CYS A 122 -1.47 22.16 9.50
CA CYS A 122 -2.45 21.33 10.21
C CYS A 122 -2.98 22.07 11.45
N PRO A 123 -4.26 22.48 11.52
CA PRO A 123 -4.75 23.28 12.65
C PRO A 123 -5.04 22.48 13.91
N THR A 124 -5.14 21.14 13.81
CA THR A 124 -5.57 20.28 14.94
C THR A 124 -4.44 19.49 15.57
N GLY A 125 -3.22 19.54 15.01
CA GLY A 125 -2.12 18.67 15.45
C GLY A 125 -2.29 17.21 15.04
N ALA A 126 -3.23 16.86 14.15
CA ALA A 126 -3.29 15.52 13.55
C ALA A 126 -1.98 15.18 12.81
N LEU A 127 -1.30 16.20 12.29
CA LEU A 127 0.12 16.15 11.94
C LEU A 127 0.89 16.88 13.05
N SER A 128 1.77 16.16 13.73
CA SER A 128 2.52 16.60 14.90
C SER A 128 3.48 17.74 14.57
N HIS A 129 3.27 18.89 15.23
CA HIS A 129 4.17 20.05 15.17
C HIS A 129 5.51 19.83 15.88
N LEU A 130 5.74 18.65 16.46
CA LEU A 130 7.00 18.29 17.09
C LEU A 130 8.08 17.87 16.09
N ILE A 131 7.71 17.73 14.81
CA ILE A 131 8.69 17.51 13.74
C ILE A 131 8.97 18.82 12.98
N ASP A 132 10.25 19.11 12.80
CA ASP A 132 10.76 20.27 12.06
C ASP A 132 11.73 19.86 10.92
N ALA A 133 12.13 18.59 10.88
CA ALA A 133 13.02 18.04 9.87
C ALA A 133 12.42 16.79 9.19
N LYS A 134 12.74 16.60 7.90
CA LYS A 134 12.28 15.44 7.12
C LYS A 134 12.76 14.12 7.72
N GLU A 135 13.93 14.11 8.34
CA GLU A 135 14.56 12.95 9.01
C GLU A 135 13.81 12.49 10.26
N GLN A 136 12.98 13.35 10.86
CA GLN A 136 12.15 13.00 12.03
C GLN A 136 10.83 12.34 11.61
N SER A 137 10.45 12.45 10.33
CA SER A 137 9.23 11.85 9.82
C SER A 137 9.27 10.33 9.90
N ARG A 138 8.12 9.69 10.14
CA ARG A 138 7.96 8.24 10.28
C ARG A 138 6.72 7.76 9.54
N MET A 139 6.65 8.01 8.24
CA MET A 139 5.48 7.67 7.42
C MET A 139 5.39 6.15 7.15
N GLY A 140 6.53 5.53 6.87
CA GLY A 140 6.61 4.14 6.46
C GLY A 140 8.04 3.61 6.46
N VAL A 141 8.26 2.51 5.75
CA VAL A 141 9.60 2.00 5.46
C VAL A 141 9.62 1.37 4.07
N ALA A 142 10.69 1.62 3.32
CA ALA A 142 10.88 0.97 2.03
C ALA A 142 11.30 -0.49 2.23
N ARG A 143 10.82 -1.38 1.37
CA ARG A 143 11.21 -2.78 1.30
C ARG A 143 11.37 -3.19 -0.15
N LEU A 144 12.41 -3.97 -0.43
CA LEU A 144 12.58 -4.63 -1.73
C LEU A 144 11.51 -5.72 -1.87
N ALA A 145 10.39 -5.38 -2.50
CA ALA A 145 9.19 -6.21 -2.58
C ALA A 145 9.24 -7.23 -3.72
N ALA A 146 9.87 -6.90 -4.85
CA ALA A 146 10.08 -7.81 -5.98
C ALA A 146 11.57 -7.79 -6.39
N PRO A 147 12.43 -8.53 -5.66
CA PRO A 147 13.85 -8.62 -5.94
C PRO A 147 14.20 -8.93 -7.39
N ASP A 148 13.47 -9.85 -8.02
CA ASP A 148 13.72 -10.32 -9.39
C ASP A 148 13.31 -9.29 -10.45
N ALA A 149 12.52 -8.27 -10.08
CA ALA A 149 12.19 -7.16 -10.96
C ALA A 149 13.24 -6.03 -10.91
N CYS A 150 14.13 -6.03 -9.91
CA CYS A 150 15.11 -4.95 -9.73
C CYS A 150 16.22 -5.02 -10.79
N LEU A 151 16.30 -4.00 -11.66
CA LEU A 151 17.33 -3.89 -12.69
C LEU A 151 18.76 -3.95 -12.11
N ALA A 152 19.01 -3.27 -10.98
CA ALA A 152 20.30 -3.31 -10.30
C ALA A 152 20.69 -4.73 -9.85
N ARG A 153 19.71 -5.52 -9.37
CA ARG A 153 19.94 -6.92 -8.96
C ARG A 153 20.16 -7.86 -10.14
N LYS A 154 19.69 -7.49 -11.33
CA LYS A 154 20.02 -8.16 -12.59
C LYS A 154 21.38 -7.75 -13.14
N GLY A 155 22.04 -6.75 -12.54
CA GLY A 155 23.26 -6.16 -13.08
C GLY A 155 23.01 -5.27 -14.30
N GLU A 156 21.77 -4.82 -14.48
CA GLU A 156 21.31 -4.02 -15.60
C GLU A 156 21.32 -2.52 -15.26
N GLY A 157 21.59 -1.72 -16.30
CA GLY A 157 21.43 -0.28 -16.29
C GLY A 157 19.97 0.16 -16.42
N PHE A 158 19.77 1.45 -16.63
CA PHE A 158 18.46 1.99 -17.03
C PHE A 158 18.64 3.14 -18.01
N LYS A 159 17.94 3.06 -19.14
CA LYS A 159 17.92 4.10 -20.17
C LYS A 159 16.48 4.47 -20.53
N GLY A 160 16.15 5.76 -20.47
CA GLY A 160 14.82 6.28 -20.78
C GLY A 160 14.20 7.09 -19.65
N LEU A 161 12.88 7.20 -19.67
CA LEU A 161 12.09 7.98 -18.71
C LEU A 161 11.61 7.07 -17.58
N ALA A 162 11.83 7.46 -16.32
CA ALA A 162 11.29 6.74 -15.19
C ALA A 162 9.76 6.65 -15.34
N ARG A 163 9.21 5.42 -15.40
CA ARG A 163 7.77 5.12 -15.56
C ARG A 163 7.16 5.47 -16.93
N GLY A 164 7.97 5.87 -17.91
CA GLY A 164 7.53 6.19 -19.27
C GLY A 164 6.80 7.54 -19.41
N GLU A 165 6.47 7.90 -20.66
CA GLU A 165 5.93 9.22 -21.04
C GLU A 165 4.57 9.54 -20.43
N ALA A 166 3.75 8.52 -20.17
CA ALA A 166 2.40 8.70 -19.62
C ALA A 166 2.37 8.97 -18.11
N PHE A 167 3.52 8.91 -17.43
CA PHE A 167 3.58 9.07 -15.99
C PHE A 167 3.41 10.55 -15.58
N LYS A 168 2.42 10.80 -14.72
CA LYS A 168 2.00 12.16 -14.31
C LYS A 168 2.64 12.64 -13.02
N GLY A 169 3.50 11.84 -12.39
CA GLY A 169 4.14 12.22 -11.14
C GLY A 169 5.13 13.36 -11.36
N HIS A 170 5.31 14.18 -10.33
CA HIS A 170 6.23 15.31 -10.30
C HIS A 170 7.29 15.10 -9.21
N LEU A 171 8.47 15.66 -9.44
CA LEU A 171 9.54 15.70 -8.45
C LEU A 171 10.21 17.08 -8.53
N ARG A 172 10.62 17.63 -7.39
CA ARG A 172 11.54 18.77 -7.38
C ARG A 172 12.97 18.24 -7.33
N TYR A 173 13.64 18.32 -8.47
CA TYR A 173 15.02 17.91 -8.62
C TYR A 173 15.94 18.98 -8.06
N SER A 174 16.64 18.68 -6.96
CA SER A 174 17.58 19.60 -6.31
C SER A 174 18.63 20.16 -7.28
N ASP A 175 19.05 19.35 -8.27
CA ASP A 175 20.08 19.70 -9.23
C ASP A 175 19.58 20.57 -10.40
N ILE A 176 18.25 20.70 -10.57
CA ILE A 176 17.64 21.50 -11.65
C ILE A 176 17.01 22.76 -11.07
N ASP A 177 15.99 22.57 -10.24
CA ASP A 177 15.25 23.63 -9.56
C ASP A 177 14.54 23.00 -8.38
N ARG A 178 15.03 23.31 -7.17
CA ARG A 178 14.46 22.78 -5.93
C ARG A 178 13.05 23.31 -5.63
N TRP A 179 12.65 24.42 -6.26
CA TRP A 179 11.40 25.13 -5.97
C TRP A 179 10.30 24.77 -6.95
N LYS A 180 10.63 24.52 -8.22
CA LYS A 180 9.66 24.22 -9.27
C LYS A 180 9.52 22.72 -9.52
N PRO A 181 8.36 22.11 -9.22
CA PRO A 181 8.08 20.72 -9.58
C PRO A 181 8.23 20.50 -11.08
N GLN A 182 8.94 19.43 -11.45
CA GLN A 182 9.08 18.99 -12.83
C GLN A 182 8.39 17.65 -13.01
N PRO A 183 7.73 17.39 -14.16
CA PRO A 183 7.23 16.07 -14.48
C PRO A 183 8.36 15.04 -14.45
N VAL A 184 8.16 13.91 -13.80
CA VAL A 184 9.16 12.81 -13.80
C VAL A 184 9.40 12.30 -15.23
N ALA A 185 8.35 12.31 -16.06
CA ALA A 185 8.41 11.94 -17.46
C ALA A 185 9.16 12.95 -18.36
N SER A 186 9.66 14.08 -17.85
CA SER A 186 10.52 15.00 -18.61
C SER A 186 12.02 14.81 -18.35
N HIS A 187 12.40 13.87 -17.47
CA HIS A 187 13.79 13.66 -17.07
C HIS A 187 14.34 12.30 -17.55
N PRO A 188 15.13 12.27 -18.64
CA PRO A 188 15.73 11.05 -19.15
C PRO A 188 16.97 10.61 -18.37
N TYR A 189 17.17 9.30 -18.30
CA TYR A 189 18.33 8.67 -17.68
C TYR A 189 19.10 7.83 -18.70
N ASP A 190 20.41 7.72 -18.51
CA ASP A 190 21.29 6.76 -19.17
C ASP A 190 22.31 6.26 -18.13
N LEU A 191 21.95 5.19 -17.43
CA LEU A 191 22.67 4.69 -16.26
C LEU A 191 23.27 3.32 -16.57
N GLY A 192 24.57 3.15 -16.33
CA GLY A 192 25.24 1.84 -16.41
C GLY A 192 24.83 0.86 -15.31
N THR A 193 24.26 1.36 -14.21
CA THR A 193 23.63 0.57 -13.14
C THR A 193 22.43 1.35 -12.64
N CYS A 194 21.27 0.70 -12.56
CA CYS A 194 20.06 1.37 -12.07
C CYS A 194 20.19 1.77 -10.60
N ASP A 195 20.26 3.08 -10.31
CA ASP A 195 20.42 3.64 -8.97
C ASP A 195 19.28 4.59 -8.57
N LEU A 196 18.19 4.66 -9.35
CA LEU A 196 17.12 5.66 -9.20
C LEU A 196 16.53 5.73 -7.78
N CYS A 197 16.40 4.60 -7.09
CA CYS A 197 15.89 4.56 -5.72
C CYS A 197 16.83 5.22 -4.70
N VAL A 198 18.16 5.16 -4.93
CA VAL A 198 19.18 5.79 -4.09
C VAL A 198 19.36 7.24 -4.50
N ARG A 199 19.55 7.49 -5.80
CA ARG A 199 19.76 8.80 -6.39
C ARG A 199 18.70 9.82 -6.00
N HIS A 200 17.43 9.42 -6.03
CA HIS A 200 16.32 10.33 -5.73
C HIS A 200 15.85 10.23 -4.28
N CYS A 201 16.51 9.44 -3.43
CA CYS A 201 16.13 9.38 -2.03
C CYS A 201 16.36 10.75 -1.37
N PRO A 202 15.31 11.42 -0.85
CA PRO A 202 15.49 12.73 -0.24
C PRO A 202 16.09 12.65 1.17
N ILE A 203 16.25 11.44 1.73
CA ILE A 203 16.82 11.19 3.04
C ILE A 203 18.23 10.63 2.88
N LYS A 204 19.20 11.33 3.47
CA LYS A 204 20.60 10.92 3.44
C LYS A 204 20.76 9.56 4.12
N ASP A 205 21.57 8.68 3.53
CA ASP A 205 21.92 7.37 4.08
C ASP A 205 20.72 6.44 4.35
N ALA A 206 19.55 6.68 3.74
CA ALA A 206 18.37 5.82 3.91
C ALA A 206 18.36 4.57 3.01
N ILE A 207 18.99 4.64 1.83
CA ILE A 207 19.10 3.52 0.90
C ILE A 207 20.51 3.52 0.32
N GLU A 208 21.14 2.34 0.29
CA GLU A 208 22.45 2.13 -0.32
C GLU A 208 22.39 0.96 -1.31
N LEU A 209 23.05 1.07 -2.47
CA LEU A 209 23.27 -0.08 -3.34
C LEU A 209 24.49 -0.86 -2.84
N VAL A 210 24.30 -2.08 -2.33
CA VAL A 210 25.40 -2.96 -1.91
C VAL A 210 25.65 -4.08 -2.92
N PRO A 211 26.89 -4.59 -3.08
CA PRO A 211 27.17 -5.77 -3.91
C PRO A 211 26.37 -6.99 -3.44
N VAL A 212 25.87 -7.80 -4.40
CA VAL A 212 25.19 -9.08 -4.07
C VAL A 212 26.19 -10.19 -3.76
N SER A 213 27.43 -10.04 -4.22
CA SER A 213 28.51 -11.02 -4.16
C SER A 213 29.83 -10.34 -3.79
N SER A 214 30.77 -11.12 -3.27
CA SER A 214 32.17 -10.69 -3.07
C SER A 214 33.02 -10.76 -4.34
N ASP A 215 32.52 -11.37 -5.42
CA ASP A 215 33.18 -11.43 -6.72
C ASP A 215 33.21 -10.03 -7.37
N PRO A 216 34.41 -9.45 -7.62
CA PRO A 216 34.53 -8.13 -8.25
C PRO A 216 33.97 -8.04 -9.67
N GLN A 217 33.80 -9.18 -10.36
CA GLN A 217 33.21 -9.22 -11.70
C GLN A 217 31.67 -9.21 -11.67
N ASP A 218 31.05 -9.49 -10.52
CA ASP A 218 29.61 -9.47 -10.36
C ASP A 218 29.11 -8.02 -10.26
N ARG A 219 28.47 -7.57 -11.34
CA ARG A 219 27.91 -6.21 -11.43
C ARG A 219 26.57 -6.06 -10.69
N ARG A 220 26.00 -7.13 -10.14
CA ARG A 220 24.71 -7.09 -9.46
C ARG A 220 24.81 -6.32 -8.14
N ARG A 221 23.86 -5.41 -7.94
CA ARG A 221 23.70 -4.61 -6.72
C ARG A 221 22.31 -4.82 -6.15
N THR A 222 22.17 -4.75 -4.83
CA THR A 222 20.86 -4.77 -4.16
C THR A 222 20.67 -3.49 -3.36
N PRO A 223 19.50 -2.82 -3.45
CA PRO A 223 19.20 -1.71 -2.58
C PRO A 223 18.96 -2.23 -1.16
N MET A 224 19.80 -1.80 -0.23
CA MET A 224 19.69 -2.03 1.20
C MET A 224 19.05 -0.79 1.83
N VAL A 225 17.87 -0.98 2.43
CA VAL A 225 17.15 0.07 3.16
C VAL A 225 17.69 0.09 4.60
N LYS A 226 18.03 1.28 5.09
CA LYS A 226 18.60 1.52 6.42
C LYS A 226 17.59 2.21 7.34
N ASP A 227 17.92 2.29 8.64
CA ASP A 227 17.05 2.85 9.68
C ASP A 227 16.65 4.32 9.45
N ALA A 228 17.48 5.07 8.71
CA ALA A 228 17.17 6.44 8.31
C ALA A 228 15.95 6.53 7.38
N CYS A 229 15.47 5.43 6.79
CA CYS A 229 14.31 5.44 5.91
C CYS A 229 13.03 5.89 6.64
N VAL A 230 12.46 7.00 6.17
CA VAL A 230 11.22 7.59 6.70
C VAL A 230 9.96 7.13 5.95
N GLY A 231 10.11 6.37 4.86
CA GLY A 231 8.99 5.86 4.05
C GLY A 231 8.29 6.91 3.18
N CYS A 232 9.03 7.83 2.55
CA CYS A 232 8.45 8.92 1.77
C CYS A 232 7.79 8.50 0.44
N GLY A 233 8.18 7.33 -0.09
CA GLY A 233 7.64 6.80 -1.34
C GLY A 233 8.45 7.11 -2.60
N VAL A 234 9.45 8.00 -2.56
CA VAL A 234 10.16 8.43 -3.79
C VAL A 234 10.84 7.25 -4.49
N CYS A 235 11.43 6.31 -3.74
CA CYS A 235 12.04 5.11 -4.30
C CYS A 235 11.04 4.22 -5.05
N GLU A 236 9.80 4.10 -4.56
CA GLU A 236 8.75 3.34 -5.21
C GLU A 236 8.20 4.07 -6.45
N MET A 237 8.02 5.39 -6.35
CA MET A 237 7.57 6.23 -7.46
C MET A 237 8.54 6.16 -8.65
N MET A 238 9.83 6.32 -8.37
CA MET A 238 10.90 6.38 -9.36
C MET A 238 11.33 5.02 -9.90
N CYS A 239 10.92 3.91 -9.27
CA CYS A 239 11.29 2.58 -9.73
C CYS A 239 10.72 2.30 -11.14
N PRO A 240 11.55 2.10 -12.18
CA PRO A 240 11.07 1.94 -13.55
C PRO A 240 10.51 0.55 -13.84
N ALA A 241 10.75 -0.43 -12.96
CA ALA A 241 10.26 -1.79 -13.14
C ALA A 241 8.73 -1.87 -12.93
N GLU A 242 8.09 -2.77 -13.68
CA GLU A 242 6.69 -3.17 -13.49
C GLU A 242 6.61 -4.71 -13.41
N PRO A 243 6.22 -5.28 -12.26
CA PRO A 243 5.84 -4.62 -11.00
C PRO A 243 7.00 -3.86 -10.34
N ALA A 244 6.68 -2.86 -9.51
CA ALA A 244 7.67 -2.10 -8.74
C ALA A 244 8.55 -3.03 -7.89
N ALA A 245 9.88 -2.93 -8.06
CA ALA A 245 10.84 -3.76 -7.34
C ALA A 245 10.94 -3.38 -5.85
N ILE A 246 10.82 -2.09 -5.54
CA ILE A 246 10.82 -1.54 -4.17
C ILE A 246 9.47 -0.88 -3.89
N ARG A 247 8.91 -1.16 -2.70
CA ARG A 247 7.63 -0.60 -2.24
C ARG A 247 7.77 -0.02 -0.84
N VAL A 248 6.93 0.93 -0.49
CA VAL A 248 6.84 1.46 0.86
C VAL A 248 5.69 0.79 1.58
N ASP A 249 6.03 0.14 2.70
CA ASP A 249 5.04 -0.39 3.62
C ASP A 249 4.78 0.66 4.71
N VAL A 250 3.52 0.75 5.17
CA VAL A 250 3.12 1.66 6.24
C VAL A 250 3.65 1.14 7.57
N ARG A 251 4.19 2.03 8.41
CA ARG A 251 4.55 1.69 9.80
C ARG A 251 3.27 1.64 10.63
N VAL A 252 2.82 0.44 10.97
CA VAL A 252 1.70 0.24 11.90
C VAL A 252 2.27 -0.03 13.28
N LYS A 253 1.80 0.67 14.31
CA LYS A 253 2.22 0.46 15.70
C LYS A 253 2.19 -1.03 16.05
N GLY A 254 3.31 -1.59 16.53
CA GLY A 254 3.45 -2.99 16.91
C GLY A 254 3.73 -4.01 15.78
N ARG A 255 3.72 -3.60 14.50
CA ARG A 255 4.19 -4.42 13.38
C ARG A 255 5.51 -3.84 12.87
N ASP A 256 6.62 -4.38 13.37
CA ASP A 256 7.92 -4.09 12.77
C ASP A 256 7.93 -4.67 11.35
N PRO A 257 8.09 -3.87 10.26
CA PRO A 257 8.01 -4.37 8.89
C PRO A 257 9.12 -5.36 8.53
N GLY A 258 10.10 -5.54 9.41
CA GLY A 258 11.19 -6.51 9.31
C GLY A 258 11.32 -7.52 10.47
N GLY A 259 10.35 -7.60 11.39
CA GLY A 259 10.43 -8.50 12.56
C GLY A 259 10.00 -9.95 12.26
N PRO A 260 10.58 -10.96 12.95
CA PRO A 260 10.30 -12.36 12.68
C PRO A 260 8.82 -12.67 12.91
N LYS A 261 8.23 -13.46 12.00
CA LYS A 261 6.90 -14.03 12.17
C LYS A 261 6.95 -15.02 13.35
N THR A 262 6.51 -14.57 14.52
CA THR A 262 6.02 -15.46 15.59
C THR A 262 4.54 -15.72 15.38
#